data_AF-A0A524M041-F1
#
_entry.id   AF-A0A524M041-F1
#
_cell.length_a   1.000
_cell.length_b   1.000
_cell.length_c   1.000
_cell.angle_alpha   90.00
_cell.angle_beta   90.00
_cell.angle_gamma   90.00
#
_symmetry.space_group_name_H-M   'P 1'
#
loop_
_entity.id
_entity.type
_entity.pdbx_description
1 polymer ?
#
loop_
_entity_poly.entity_id
_entity_poly.type
_entity_poly.pdbx_seq_one_letter_code
_entity_poly.pdbx_strand_id
1 'polypeptide(L)'
;MNRKTRGMSLVIVIALLVPILSIGIQNIADTSSIWIVYTESPDESMTLAAHTFKDEMISVGCIIRETTLDQVDCIPKNSDAIVVVGHGFENGVVVTDGALTWDSLYDMIEKRSPSIIIALACYSPSIPESRIFGFMGEIDAEAGAIIGIWYLSQLLGLKDIDSNLFDRAIEAQKALTHPLSRVVYFVHGYFGDSSEFDDMKEYLDLMGLRGEDGLYDAYYDFSYFDAFGISDILMKNLLHQVTTISDYANIFAAMLIRNHTPGTQVNIVAHSLGGIITRQMLLQNRTHLEAAGIDFGTIITFGTPHLGTYLANENNLLASIVILLPLLPYLQYWPSPVFYSVYPGSDFMNNLNDEPESYSDGIRWFTAAGHDALPSALLYLLHHESSDPVVGISRAKLSFAQEAPTFLNLSHSALIKDTGAVFPSIETWLRFDVDSDGDGLNDDMETYKYGTDKYDWDS
;
A
#
# COMPACT_ATOMS: atom_id res chain seq x y z
N MET A 1 -20.23 5.79 5.34
CA MET A 1 -20.52 4.40 4.90
C MET A 1 -19.37 3.52 5.40
N ASN A 2 -19.65 2.27 5.79
CA ASN A 2 -18.75 1.51 6.67
C ASN A 2 -17.47 1.01 5.97
N ARG A 3 -16.30 1.32 6.54
CA ARG A 3 -14.98 0.80 6.15
C ARG A 3 -14.68 -0.64 6.64
N LYS A 4 -15.60 -1.28 7.38
CA LYS A 4 -15.39 -2.58 8.08
C LYS A 4 -15.34 -3.85 7.19
N THR A 5 -15.31 -3.73 5.87
CA THR A 5 -15.52 -4.88 4.96
C THR A 5 -14.27 -5.46 4.31
N ARG A 6 -13.09 -4.82 4.35
CA ARG A 6 -11.89 -5.34 3.65
C ARG A 6 -11.25 -6.56 4.35
N GLY A 7 -11.10 -6.54 5.67
CA GLY A 7 -10.67 -7.72 6.44
C GLY A 7 -11.70 -8.87 6.43
N MET A 8 -12.94 -8.63 6.02
CA MET A 8 -13.95 -9.69 5.88
C MET A 8 -13.79 -10.52 4.60
N SER A 9 -13.02 -10.08 3.59
CA SER A 9 -12.97 -10.75 2.29
C SER A 9 -12.48 -12.20 2.37
N LEU A 10 -11.36 -12.46 3.05
CA LEU A 10 -10.79 -13.82 3.18
C LEU A 10 -11.73 -14.76 3.96
N VAL A 11 -12.32 -14.25 5.05
CA VAL A 11 -13.23 -15.02 5.92
C VAL A 11 -14.58 -15.30 5.24
N ILE A 12 -15.10 -14.39 4.42
CA ILE A 12 -16.36 -14.58 3.68
C ILE A 12 -16.23 -15.69 2.63
N VAL A 13 -15.10 -15.76 1.90
CA VAL A 13 -14.87 -16.79 0.87
C VAL A 13 -14.97 -18.20 1.47
N ILE A 14 -14.45 -18.40 2.69
CA ILE A 14 -14.53 -19.67 3.41
C ILE A 14 -15.93 -19.88 4.03
N ALA A 15 -16.53 -18.84 4.64
CA ALA A 15 -17.81 -18.96 5.34
C ALA A 15 -19.02 -19.24 4.43
N LEU A 16 -18.97 -18.84 3.15
CA LEU A 16 -20.07 -19.07 2.19
C LEU A 16 -20.13 -20.50 1.63
N LEU A 17 -19.15 -21.37 1.91
CA LEU A 17 -19.11 -22.76 1.41
C LEU A 17 -20.01 -23.73 2.22
N VAL A 18 -20.58 -23.28 3.34
CA VAL A 18 -21.33 -24.12 4.29
C VAL A 18 -22.69 -24.69 3.80
N PRO A 19 -23.46 -24.11 2.85
CA PRO A 19 -24.76 -24.67 2.44
C PRO A 19 -24.67 -25.85 1.44
N ILE A 20 -23.48 -26.24 0.98
CA ILE A 20 -23.29 -27.25 -0.08
C ILE A 20 -23.69 -28.68 0.37
N LEU A 21 -23.69 -28.96 1.68
CA LEU A 21 -23.98 -30.28 2.28
C LEU A 21 -25.40 -30.86 2.01
N SER A 22 -26.24 -30.16 1.25
CA SER A 22 -27.61 -30.58 0.91
C SER A 22 -27.76 -31.09 -0.53
N ILE A 23 -26.76 -30.92 -1.39
CA ILE A 23 -26.86 -31.26 -2.82
C ILE A 23 -26.54 -32.76 -2.99
N GLY A 24 -27.52 -33.51 -3.52
CA GLY A 24 -27.38 -34.96 -3.70
C GLY A 24 -26.29 -35.31 -4.71
N ILE A 25 -25.21 -35.94 -4.23
CA ILE A 25 -24.09 -36.45 -5.03
C ILE A 25 -24.63 -37.36 -6.14
N GLN A 26 -24.37 -37.01 -7.40
CA GLN A 26 -24.62 -37.90 -8.52
C GLN A 26 -23.41 -38.79 -8.72
N ASN A 27 -23.61 -40.11 -8.77
CA ASN A 27 -22.58 -41.04 -9.26
C ASN A 27 -22.45 -40.84 -10.77
N ILE A 28 -21.54 -39.96 -11.19
CA ILE A 28 -21.21 -39.72 -12.60
C ILE A 28 -20.25 -40.82 -13.06
N ALA A 29 -20.32 -41.18 -14.35
CA ALA A 29 -19.47 -42.22 -14.93
C ALA A 29 -18.00 -41.79 -15.01
N ASP A 30 -17.09 -42.77 -15.13
CA ASP A 30 -15.62 -42.66 -14.96
C ASP A 30 -14.86 -41.65 -15.88
N THR A 31 -15.54 -40.80 -16.66
CA THR A 31 -14.93 -39.72 -17.46
C THR A 31 -15.86 -38.50 -17.55
N SER A 32 -15.71 -37.51 -16.66
CA SER A 32 -16.42 -36.23 -16.77
C SER A 32 -15.81 -35.35 -17.88
N SER A 33 -16.67 -34.68 -18.65
CA SER A 33 -16.29 -33.77 -19.74
C SER A 33 -16.43 -32.31 -19.31
N ILE A 34 -15.30 -31.63 -19.16
CA ILE A 34 -15.20 -30.23 -18.73
C ILE A 34 -14.73 -29.36 -19.90
N TRP A 35 -15.34 -28.19 -20.06
CA TRP A 35 -14.92 -27.19 -21.03
C TRP A 35 -14.48 -25.90 -20.34
N ILE A 36 -13.23 -25.49 -20.59
CA ILE A 36 -12.71 -24.17 -20.24
C ILE A 36 -13.03 -23.21 -21.40
N VAL A 37 -13.60 -22.05 -21.08
CA VAL A 37 -14.03 -21.03 -22.03
C VAL A 37 -13.36 -19.70 -21.68
N TYR A 38 -12.40 -19.28 -22.51
CA TYR A 38 -11.78 -17.96 -22.37
C TYR A 38 -12.73 -16.88 -22.92
N THR A 39 -12.93 -15.78 -22.19
CA THR A 39 -13.82 -14.68 -22.61
C THR A 39 -13.19 -13.76 -23.67
N GLU A 40 -11.87 -13.72 -23.72
CA GLU A 40 -11.05 -13.00 -24.70
C GLU A 40 -9.76 -13.78 -25.01
N SER A 41 -8.78 -13.14 -25.66
CA SER A 41 -7.44 -13.72 -25.84
C SER A 41 -6.76 -13.85 -24.47
N PRO A 42 -6.36 -15.05 -24.02
CA PRO A 42 -5.82 -15.23 -22.68
C PRO A 42 -4.50 -14.48 -22.50
N ASP A 43 -4.40 -13.77 -21.38
CA ASP A 43 -3.17 -13.17 -20.86
C ASP A 43 -2.49 -14.12 -19.86
N GLU A 44 -1.50 -13.61 -19.11
CA GLU A 44 -0.75 -14.41 -18.13
C GLU A 44 -1.64 -14.94 -17.00
N SER A 45 -2.51 -14.11 -16.42
CA SER A 45 -3.43 -14.50 -15.34
C SER A 45 -4.48 -15.49 -15.80
N MET A 46 -5.11 -15.27 -16.97
CA MET A 46 -6.07 -16.21 -17.55
C MET A 46 -5.41 -17.55 -17.91
N THR A 47 -4.17 -17.52 -18.40
CA THR A 47 -3.38 -18.72 -18.71
C THR A 47 -3.03 -19.49 -17.43
N LEU A 48 -2.60 -18.79 -16.37
CA LEU A 48 -2.30 -19.39 -15.06
C LEU A 48 -3.53 -20.08 -14.47
N ALA A 49 -4.67 -19.39 -14.41
CA ALA A 49 -5.92 -19.96 -13.90
C ALA A 49 -6.35 -21.21 -14.69
N ALA A 50 -6.31 -21.15 -16.01
CA ALA A 50 -6.71 -22.27 -16.86
C ALA A 50 -5.74 -23.46 -16.80
N HIS A 51 -4.42 -23.22 -16.76
CA HIS A 51 -3.42 -24.28 -16.59
C HIS A 51 -3.53 -24.95 -15.22
N THR A 52 -3.60 -24.18 -14.13
CA THR A 52 -3.83 -24.72 -12.78
C THR A 52 -5.09 -25.55 -12.72
N PHE A 53 -6.22 -25.03 -13.23
CA PHE A 53 -7.48 -25.78 -13.27
C PHE A 53 -7.34 -27.10 -14.03
N LYS A 54 -6.64 -27.05 -15.16
CA LYS A 54 -6.51 -28.17 -16.09
C LYS A 54 -5.61 -29.29 -15.56
N ASP A 55 -4.44 -28.95 -15.03
CA ASP A 55 -3.45 -29.93 -14.60
C ASP A 55 -3.96 -30.75 -13.41
N GLU A 56 -4.59 -30.09 -12.42
CA GLU A 56 -5.22 -30.75 -11.28
C GLU A 56 -6.41 -31.63 -11.71
N MET A 57 -7.31 -31.13 -12.58
CA MET A 57 -8.50 -31.90 -12.99
C MET A 57 -8.17 -33.05 -13.97
N ILE A 58 -7.06 -32.98 -14.72
CA ILE A 58 -6.53 -34.12 -15.48
C ILE A 58 -6.01 -35.21 -14.53
N SER A 59 -5.39 -34.84 -13.40
CA SER A 59 -4.86 -35.80 -12.43
C SER A 59 -5.95 -36.73 -11.85
N VAL A 60 -7.16 -36.22 -11.67
CA VAL A 60 -8.37 -36.96 -11.25
C VAL A 60 -9.20 -37.54 -12.41
N GLY A 61 -8.63 -37.59 -13.62
CA GLY A 61 -9.18 -38.35 -14.75
C GLY A 61 -10.26 -37.64 -15.59
N CYS A 62 -10.48 -36.34 -15.42
CA CYS A 62 -11.43 -35.59 -16.25
C CYS A 62 -10.89 -35.31 -17.67
N ILE A 63 -11.80 -35.27 -18.64
CA ILE A 63 -11.50 -34.88 -20.02
C ILE A 63 -11.74 -33.38 -20.16
N ILE A 64 -10.65 -32.62 -20.31
CA ILE A 64 -10.69 -31.16 -20.38
C ILE A 64 -10.48 -30.71 -21.82
N ARG A 65 -11.28 -29.73 -22.24
CA ARG A 65 -11.20 -29.07 -23.55
C ARG A 65 -11.22 -27.58 -23.36
N GLU A 66 -10.50 -26.87 -24.22
CA GLU A 66 -10.43 -25.40 -24.20
C GLU A 66 -11.09 -24.84 -25.45
N THR A 67 -11.76 -23.70 -25.30
CA THR A 67 -12.37 -22.95 -26.39
C THR A 67 -12.51 -21.48 -25.99
N THR A 68 -12.96 -20.64 -26.92
CA THR A 68 -13.17 -19.21 -26.72
C THR A 68 -14.67 -18.89 -26.72
N LEU A 69 -15.07 -17.74 -26.16
CA LEU A 69 -16.49 -17.39 -26.00
C LEU A 69 -17.25 -17.26 -27.34
N ASP A 70 -16.59 -16.84 -28.42
CA ASP A 70 -17.15 -16.83 -29.79
C ASP A 70 -17.42 -18.26 -30.33
N GLN A 71 -16.78 -19.27 -29.74
CA GLN A 71 -16.90 -20.69 -30.09
C GLN A 71 -17.74 -21.48 -29.07
N VAL A 72 -18.36 -20.84 -28.07
CA VAL A 72 -19.22 -21.49 -27.07
C VAL A 72 -20.33 -22.34 -27.70
N ASP A 73 -20.77 -21.97 -28.91
CA ASP A 73 -21.77 -22.70 -29.68
C ASP A 73 -21.34 -24.09 -30.17
N CYS A 74 -20.03 -24.35 -30.21
CA CYS A 74 -19.43 -25.65 -30.53
C CYS A 74 -19.42 -26.63 -29.35
N ILE A 75 -19.67 -26.17 -28.12
CA ILE A 75 -19.71 -27.02 -26.93
C ILE A 75 -20.92 -27.96 -27.03
N PRO A 76 -20.73 -29.30 -26.90
CA PRO A 76 -21.82 -30.26 -26.88
C PRO A 76 -22.84 -29.95 -25.78
N LYS A 77 -24.12 -30.22 -26.06
CA LYS A 77 -25.15 -30.10 -25.03
C LYS A 77 -24.97 -31.16 -23.94
N ASN A 78 -25.26 -30.79 -22.70
CA ASN A 78 -25.10 -31.61 -21.51
C ASN A 78 -23.63 -31.98 -21.21
N SER A 79 -22.73 -31.00 -21.25
CA SER A 79 -21.42 -31.13 -20.58
C SER A 79 -21.59 -31.22 -19.06
N ASP A 80 -20.65 -31.87 -18.37
CA ASP A 80 -20.70 -31.97 -16.90
C ASP A 80 -20.43 -30.60 -16.26
N ALA A 81 -19.43 -29.88 -16.77
CA ALA A 81 -19.16 -28.49 -16.36
C ALA A 81 -18.69 -27.60 -17.51
N ILE A 82 -18.97 -26.30 -17.38
CA ILE A 82 -18.34 -25.23 -18.15
C ILE A 82 -17.65 -24.28 -17.16
N VAL A 83 -16.38 -24.02 -17.38
CA VAL A 83 -15.51 -23.15 -16.58
C VAL A 83 -15.17 -21.95 -17.43
N VAL A 84 -15.68 -20.77 -17.07
CA VAL A 84 -15.37 -19.50 -17.74
C VAL A 84 -14.14 -18.90 -17.09
N VAL A 85 -13.18 -18.45 -17.89
CA VAL A 85 -11.96 -17.77 -17.42
C VAL A 85 -11.87 -16.41 -18.09
N GLY A 86 -11.67 -15.35 -17.30
CA GLY A 86 -11.60 -13.99 -17.82
C GLY A 86 -11.55 -12.90 -16.75
N HIS A 87 -11.31 -11.67 -17.17
CA HIS A 87 -11.29 -10.51 -16.27
C HIS A 87 -12.72 -10.03 -15.97
N GLY A 88 -13.13 -10.15 -14.71
CA GLY A 88 -14.46 -9.77 -14.26
C GLY A 88 -14.49 -8.46 -13.46
N PHE A 89 -15.63 -7.79 -13.51
CA PHE A 89 -15.95 -6.56 -12.77
C PHE A 89 -17.40 -6.62 -12.29
N GLU A 90 -17.82 -5.69 -11.41
CA GLU A 90 -19.11 -5.74 -10.70
C GLU A 90 -20.35 -6.06 -11.57
N ASN A 91 -20.34 -5.66 -12.85
CA ASN A 91 -21.48 -5.76 -13.76
C ASN A 91 -21.26 -6.70 -14.96
N GLY A 92 -20.11 -7.38 -15.07
CA GLY A 92 -19.82 -8.24 -16.21
C GLY A 92 -18.37 -8.73 -16.33
N VAL A 93 -18.03 -9.23 -17.51
CA VAL A 93 -16.72 -9.77 -17.86
C VAL A 93 -16.17 -9.11 -19.13
N VAL A 94 -14.87 -8.94 -19.22
CA VAL A 94 -14.18 -8.43 -20.42
C VAL A 94 -14.22 -9.48 -21.53
N VAL A 95 -14.46 -9.02 -22.75
CA VAL A 95 -14.48 -9.83 -23.98
C VAL A 95 -13.73 -9.07 -25.10
N THR A 96 -13.28 -9.78 -26.13
CA THR A 96 -12.43 -9.22 -27.21
C THR A 96 -12.90 -7.87 -27.79
N ASP A 97 -14.20 -7.65 -27.91
CA ASP A 97 -14.81 -6.44 -28.48
C ASP A 97 -15.47 -5.51 -27.43
N GLY A 98 -15.15 -5.66 -26.13
CA GLY A 98 -15.63 -4.80 -25.05
C GLY A 98 -15.93 -5.57 -23.76
N ALA A 99 -17.20 -5.59 -23.35
CA ALA A 99 -17.62 -6.31 -22.15
C ALA A 99 -19.03 -6.90 -22.28
N LEU A 100 -19.29 -8.00 -21.58
CA LEU A 100 -20.55 -8.71 -21.54
C LEU A 100 -21.10 -8.74 -20.10
N THR A 101 -22.40 -8.50 -19.89
CA THR A 101 -22.96 -8.59 -18.53
C THR A 101 -23.00 -10.03 -18.04
N TRP A 102 -22.92 -10.24 -16.72
CA TRP A 102 -23.00 -11.58 -16.12
C TRP A 102 -24.26 -12.34 -16.56
N ASP A 103 -25.43 -11.69 -16.55
CA ASP A 103 -26.68 -12.26 -17.05
C ASP A 103 -26.55 -12.71 -18.51
N SER A 104 -25.99 -11.89 -19.39
CA SER A 104 -25.85 -12.20 -20.82
C SER A 104 -24.88 -13.36 -21.06
N LEU A 105 -23.80 -13.44 -20.28
CA LEU A 105 -22.82 -14.52 -20.31
C LEU A 105 -23.47 -15.85 -19.89
N TYR A 106 -24.18 -15.86 -18.77
CA TYR A 106 -24.84 -17.06 -18.26
C TYR A 106 -25.99 -17.49 -19.17
N ASP A 107 -26.79 -16.57 -19.71
CA ASP A 107 -27.79 -16.84 -20.75
C ASP A 107 -27.18 -17.50 -22.01
N MET A 108 -25.94 -17.18 -22.37
CA MET A 108 -25.24 -17.84 -23.49
C MET A 108 -24.81 -19.27 -23.14
N ILE A 109 -24.32 -19.48 -21.92
CA ILE A 109 -23.80 -20.77 -21.45
C ILE A 109 -24.92 -21.76 -21.11
N GLU A 110 -25.99 -21.32 -20.44
CA GLU A 110 -27.15 -22.16 -20.08
C GLU A 110 -27.84 -22.79 -21.31
N LYS A 111 -27.72 -22.18 -22.51
CA LYS A 111 -28.19 -22.76 -23.79
C LYS A 111 -27.48 -24.07 -24.17
N ARG A 112 -26.29 -24.33 -23.61
CA ARG A 112 -25.55 -25.60 -23.69
C ARG A 112 -26.04 -26.63 -22.66
N SER A 113 -26.80 -26.17 -21.66
CA SER A 113 -27.33 -26.97 -20.56
C SER A 113 -26.25 -27.79 -19.82
N PRO A 114 -25.16 -27.14 -19.36
CA PRO A 114 -24.17 -27.80 -18.52
C PRO A 114 -24.78 -28.20 -17.17
N SER A 115 -24.22 -29.20 -16.49
CA SER A 115 -24.70 -29.57 -15.14
C SER A 115 -24.23 -28.60 -14.05
N ILE A 116 -23.13 -27.87 -14.28
CA ILE A 116 -22.45 -26.93 -13.38
C ILE A 116 -21.80 -25.81 -14.21
N ILE A 117 -21.81 -24.57 -13.72
CA ILE A 117 -21.06 -23.44 -14.29
C ILE A 117 -20.12 -22.86 -13.23
N ILE A 118 -18.86 -22.61 -13.58
CA ILE A 118 -17.86 -21.97 -12.72
C ILE A 118 -17.31 -20.75 -13.44
N ALA A 119 -17.28 -19.60 -12.78
CA ALA A 119 -16.69 -18.37 -13.28
C ALA A 119 -15.38 -18.07 -12.52
N LEU A 120 -14.25 -18.36 -13.15
CA LEU A 120 -12.92 -17.98 -12.70
C LEU A 120 -12.62 -16.54 -13.15
N ALA A 121 -13.27 -15.60 -12.46
CA ALA A 121 -13.20 -14.18 -12.73
C ALA A 121 -13.54 -13.38 -11.47
N CYS A 122 -12.84 -12.26 -11.24
CA CYS A 122 -13.15 -11.33 -10.16
C CYS A 122 -14.58 -10.79 -10.26
N TYR A 123 -15.21 -10.50 -9.13
CA TYR A 123 -16.57 -9.94 -9.05
C TYR A 123 -17.67 -10.76 -9.77
N SER A 124 -17.44 -12.05 -10.02
CA SER A 124 -18.44 -12.94 -10.64
C SER A 124 -19.50 -13.39 -9.62
N PRO A 125 -20.81 -13.27 -9.94
CA PRO A 125 -21.85 -13.63 -8.99
C PRO A 125 -22.07 -15.15 -8.94
N SER A 126 -22.12 -15.70 -7.73
CA SER A 126 -22.61 -17.05 -7.46
C SER A 126 -24.14 -17.08 -7.45
N ILE A 127 -24.75 -18.02 -8.19
CA ILE A 127 -26.20 -18.25 -8.26
C ILE A 127 -26.47 -19.74 -7.97
N PRO A 128 -26.67 -20.13 -6.70
CA PRO A 128 -26.78 -21.53 -6.29
C PRO A 128 -27.90 -22.31 -6.98
N GLU A 129 -29.05 -21.66 -7.24
CA GLU A 129 -30.21 -22.27 -7.89
C GLU A 129 -29.91 -22.69 -9.34
N SER A 130 -29.11 -21.90 -10.07
CA SER A 130 -28.60 -22.21 -11.41
C SER A 130 -27.31 -23.04 -11.40
N ARG A 131 -26.78 -23.39 -10.22
CA ARG A 131 -25.47 -24.06 -10.04
C ARG A 131 -24.31 -23.29 -10.67
N ILE A 132 -24.38 -21.97 -10.57
CA ILE A 132 -23.31 -21.05 -10.98
C ILE A 132 -22.49 -20.69 -9.75
N PHE A 133 -21.17 -20.92 -9.82
CA PHE A 133 -20.22 -20.52 -8.80
C PHE A 133 -19.29 -19.42 -9.32
N GLY A 134 -18.99 -18.44 -8.47
CA GLY A 134 -18.17 -17.27 -8.79
C GLY A 134 -17.79 -16.49 -7.53
N PHE A 135 -16.90 -15.51 -7.69
CA PHE A 135 -16.21 -14.80 -6.62
C PHE A 135 -16.67 -13.34 -6.49
N MET A 136 -17.25 -12.95 -5.35
CA MET A 136 -17.81 -11.61 -5.11
C MET A 136 -16.77 -10.49 -4.88
N GLY A 137 -15.53 -10.65 -5.34
CA GLY A 137 -14.45 -9.68 -5.17
C GLY A 137 -13.24 -10.00 -6.04
N GLU A 138 -12.12 -9.34 -5.77
CA GLU A 138 -10.81 -9.72 -6.31
C GLU A 138 -10.38 -11.10 -5.80
N ILE A 139 -9.78 -11.88 -6.69
CA ILE A 139 -9.26 -13.21 -6.40
C ILE A 139 -8.01 -13.48 -7.24
N ASP A 140 -7.05 -14.20 -6.67
CA ASP A 140 -5.87 -14.62 -7.42
C ASP A 140 -6.24 -15.68 -8.49
N ALA A 141 -5.50 -15.70 -9.59
CA ALA A 141 -5.73 -16.63 -10.70
C ALA A 141 -5.54 -18.11 -10.30
N GLU A 142 -4.48 -18.43 -9.56
CA GLU A 142 -4.23 -19.78 -9.03
C GLU A 142 -5.23 -20.11 -7.91
N ALA A 143 -5.45 -19.18 -6.97
CA ALA A 143 -6.40 -19.39 -5.87
C ALA A 143 -7.83 -19.65 -6.36
N GLY A 144 -8.33 -18.83 -7.30
CA GLY A 144 -9.64 -18.98 -7.90
C GLY A 144 -9.78 -20.30 -8.66
N ALA A 145 -8.77 -20.69 -9.43
CA ALA A 145 -8.73 -21.99 -10.10
C ALA A 145 -8.83 -23.13 -9.09
N ILE A 146 -8.04 -23.12 -8.02
CA ILE A 146 -8.03 -24.17 -7.00
C ILE A 146 -9.36 -24.25 -6.23
N ILE A 147 -9.96 -23.11 -5.85
CA ILE A 147 -11.27 -23.11 -5.19
C ILE A 147 -12.35 -23.64 -6.15
N GLY A 148 -12.27 -23.31 -7.44
CA GLY A 148 -13.12 -23.87 -8.49
C GLY A 148 -12.96 -25.38 -8.66
N ILE A 149 -11.72 -25.89 -8.68
CA ILE A 149 -11.38 -27.33 -8.70
C ILE A 149 -12.05 -28.03 -7.51
N TRP A 150 -11.84 -27.51 -6.30
CA TRP A 150 -12.41 -28.09 -5.08
C TRP A 150 -13.94 -28.10 -5.13
N TYR A 151 -14.58 -26.97 -5.46
CA TYR A 151 -16.04 -26.89 -5.58
C TYR A 151 -16.60 -27.90 -6.59
N LEU A 152 -15.97 -28.00 -7.77
CA LEU A 152 -16.37 -28.94 -8.81
C LEU A 152 -16.25 -30.40 -8.35
N SER A 153 -15.16 -30.72 -7.63
CA SER A 153 -14.91 -32.07 -7.13
C SER A 153 -16.01 -32.59 -6.20
N GLN A 154 -16.52 -31.73 -5.32
CA GLN A 154 -17.56 -32.10 -4.36
C GLN A 154 -18.89 -32.39 -5.07
N LEU A 155 -19.21 -31.61 -6.12
CA LEU A 155 -20.41 -31.80 -6.92
C LEU A 155 -20.35 -33.03 -7.85
N LEU A 156 -19.17 -33.31 -8.42
CA LEU A 156 -18.94 -34.47 -9.29
C LEU A 156 -18.67 -35.78 -8.50
N GLY A 157 -18.45 -35.69 -7.18
CA GLY A 157 -18.13 -36.84 -6.33
C GLY A 157 -16.72 -37.42 -6.57
N LEU A 158 -15.79 -36.59 -7.08
CA LEU A 158 -14.41 -36.99 -7.35
C LEU A 158 -13.66 -37.28 -6.05
N LYS A 159 -12.74 -38.24 -6.12
CA LYS A 159 -11.87 -38.63 -5.01
C LYS A 159 -10.42 -38.26 -5.34
N ASP A 160 -9.57 -38.32 -4.32
CA ASP A 160 -8.12 -38.22 -4.45
C ASP A 160 -7.58 -36.86 -4.95
N ILE A 161 -8.32 -35.77 -4.67
CA ILE A 161 -7.76 -34.41 -4.76
C ILE A 161 -6.74 -34.18 -3.64
N ASP A 162 -5.62 -33.53 -3.98
CA ASP A 162 -4.58 -33.19 -3.02
C ASP A 162 -5.13 -32.31 -1.88
N SER A 163 -4.94 -32.76 -0.65
CA SER A 163 -5.31 -32.02 0.56
C SER A 163 -4.60 -30.67 0.67
N ASN A 164 -3.41 -30.54 0.06
CA ASN A 164 -2.61 -29.32 0.10
C ASN A 164 -3.14 -28.23 -0.85
N LEU A 165 -4.16 -28.51 -1.68
CA LEU A 165 -4.75 -27.51 -2.57
C LEU A 165 -5.28 -26.30 -1.79
N PHE A 166 -5.91 -26.50 -0.63
CA PHE A 166 -6.37 -25.37 0.17
C PHE A 166 -5.22 -24.48 0.64
N ASP A 167 -4.12 -25.08 1.12
CA ASP A 167 -2.95 -24.32 1.55
C ASP A 167 -2.36 -23.54 0.36
N ARG A 168 -2.25 -24.14 -0.83
CA ARG A 168 -1.83 -23.44 -2.05
C ARG A 168 -2.76 -22.29 -2.45
N ALA A 169 -4.08 -22.49 -2.43
CA ALA A 169 -5.04 -21.43 -2.74
C ALA A 169 -4.96 -20.28 -1.74
N ILE A 170 -4.75 -20.61 -0.48
CA ILE A 170 -4.54 -19.66 0.62
C ILE A 170 -3.24 -18.88 0.39
N GLU A 171 -2.11 -19.53 0.10
CA GLU A 171 -0.83 -18.84 -0.18
C GLU A 171 -0.85 -18.02 -1.49
N ALA A 172 -1.54 -18.47 -2.53
CA ALA A 172 -1.70 -17.72 -3.77
C ALA A 172 -2.61 -16.48 -3.57
N GLN A 173 -3.71 -16.62 -2.83
CA GLN A 173 -4.56 -15.48 -2.46
C GLN A 173 -3.82 -14.49 -1.55
N LYS A 174 -2.91 -14.98 -0.70
CA LYS A 174 -2.02 -14.14 0.11
C LYS A 174 -1.01 -13.38 -0.74
N ALA A 175 -0.43 -14.00 -1.77
CA ALA A 175 0.50 -13.35 -2.67
C ALA A 175 -0.13 -12.16 -3.41
N LEU A 176 -1.44 -12.22 -3.69
CA LEU A 176 -2.22 -11.08 -4.22
C LEU A 176 -2.41 -9.95 -3.20
N THR A 177 -2.43 -10.25 -1.91
CA THR A 177 -2.67 -9.28 -0.83
C THR A 177 -1.39 -8.76 -0.15
N HIS A 178 -0.31 -9.54 -0.17
CA HIS A 178 1.01 -9.09 0.24
C HIS A 178 1.47 -7.97 -0.69
N PRO A 179 2.22 -6.99 -0.18
CA PRO A 179 2.71 -5.93 -1.04
C PRO A 179 3.70 -6.50 -2.08
N LEU A 180 3.37 -6.33 -3.37
CA LEU A 180 4.22 -6.75 -4.51
C LEU A 180 5.59 -6.08 -4.50
N SER A 181 5.72 -4.96 -3.79
CA SER A 181 7.00 -4.33 -3.47
C SER A 181 6.86 -3.50 -2.18
N ARG A 182 7.95 -3.45 -1.39
CA ARG A 182 8.07 -2.60 -0.20
C ARG A 182 9.21 -1.60 -0.42
N VAL A 183 8.92 -0.31 -0.28
CA VAL A 183 9.87 0.76 -0.63
C VAL A 183 9.94 1.83 0.46
N VAL A 184 11.12 2.44 0.62
CA VAL A 184 11.31 3.59 1.55
C VAL A 184 11.59 4.87 0.77
N TYR A 185 10.82 5.92 1.06
CA TYR A 185 11.03 7.27 0.54
C TYR A 185 11.69 8.19 1.55
N PHE A 186 12.81 8.77 1.16
CA PHE A 186 13.55 9.76 1.93
C PHE A 186 13.16 11.17 1.47
N VAL A 187 12.66 12.01 2.38
CA VAL A 187 12.12 13.35 2.05
C VAL A 187 12.88 14.44 2.79
N HIS A 188 13.55 15.30 2.03
CA HIS A 188 14.51 16.27 2.57
C HIS A 188 13.87 17.53 3.18
N GLY A 189 14.68 18.30 3.92
CA GLY A 189 14.27 19.54 4.57
C GLY A 189 14.17 20.74 3.62
N TYR A 190 13.85 21.92 4.15
CA TYR A 190 13.52 23.13 3.38
C TYR A 190 14.53 23.49 2.26
N PHE A 191 15.83 23.30 2.49
CA PHE A 191 16.92 23.55 1.52
C PHE A 191 17.62 22.30 0.99
N GLY A 192 17.17 21.13 1.44
CA GLY A 192 17.84 19.86 1.21
C GLY A 192 17.85 19.40 -0.24
N ASP A 193 18.42 18.23 -0.45
CA ASP A 193 18.42 17.50 -1.71
C ASP A 193 18.46 15.98 -1.44
N SER A 194 18.45 15.21 -2.53
CA SER A 194 18.45 13.74 -2.52
C SER A 194 19.70 13.11 -1.88
N SER A 195 20.81 13.85 -1.71
CA SER A 195 22.03 13.33 -1.07
C SER A 195 22.05 13.46 0.45
N GLU A 196 21.11 14.21 1.06
CA GLU A 196 21.08 14.43 2.52
C GLU A 196 20.91 13.15 3.34
N PHE A 197 20.45 12.06 2.71
CA PHE A 197 20.21 10.76 3.33
C PHE A 197 21.18 9.65 2.90
N ASP A 198 22.21 9.94 2.10
CA ASP A 198 23.11 8.91 1.56
C ASP A 198 23.80 8.10 2.67
N ASP A 199 24.33 8.77 3.70
CA ASP A 199 24.93 8.13 4.88
C ASP A 199 23.93 7.19 5.61
N MET A 200 22.63 7.55 5.62
CA MET A 200 21.57 6.78 6.27
C MET A 200 21.16 5.57 5.42
N LYS A 201 21.04 5.75 4.10
CA LYS A 201 20.75 4.66 3.16
C LYS A 201 21.87 3.62 3.18
N GLU A 202 23.15 4.04 3.20
CA GLU A 202 24.31 3.15 3.37
C GLU A 202 24.27 2.39 4.71
N TYR A 203 23.91 3.06 5.82
CA TYR A 203 23.74 2.36 7.11
C TYR A 203 22.64 1.29 7.05
N LEU A 204 21.46 1.61 6.49
CA LEU A 204 20.34 0.67 6.42
C LEU A 204 20.63 -0.50 5.45
N ASP A 205 21.37 -0.27 4.36
CA ASP A 205 21.92 -1.32 3.51
C ASP A 205 22.88 -2.25 4.28
N LEU A 206 23.82 -1.68 5.06
CA LEU A 206 24.77 -2.44 5.87
C LEU A 206 24.09 -3.30 6.94
N MET A 207 22.93 -2.86 7.44
CA MET A 207 22.08 -3.62 8.36
C MET A 207 21.16 -4.62 7.64
N GLY A 208 21.20 -4.71 6.31
CA GLY A 208 20.44 -5.68 5.52
C GLY A 208 18.94 -5.37 5.42
N LEU A 209 18.52 -4.11 5.50
CA LEU A 209 17.12 -3.74 5.28
C LEU A 209 16.75 -3.76 3.78
N ARG A 210 17.73 -3.78 2.88
CA ARG A 210 17.56 -3.91 1.42
C ARG A 210 18.58 -4.89 0.87
N GLY A 211 18.16 -5.73 -0.08
CA GLY A 211 18.98 -6.81 -0.66
C GLY A 211 18.13 -8.03 -1.03
N GLU A 212 18.77 -9.14 -1.40
CA GLU A 212 18.10 -10.39 -1.77
C GLU A 212 17.25 -10.98 -0.64
N ASP A 213 17.72 -10.85 0.61
CA ASP A 213 17.01 -11.21 1.85
C ASP A 213 16.50 -9.96 2.61
N GLY A 214 16.42 -8.79 1.95
CA GLY A 214 16.07 -7.51 2.57
C GLY A 214 14.58 -7.33 2.81
N LEU A 215 14.22 -6.41 3.71
CA LEU A 215 12.82 -6.06 3.99
C LEU A 215 12.20 -5.17 2.90
N TYR A 216 13.02 -4.36 2.23
CA TYR A 216 12.62 -3.44 1.17
C TYR A 216 13.37 -3.73 -0.12
N ASP A 217 12.71 -3.59 -1.25
CA ASP A 217 13.30 -3.75 -2.58
C ASP A 217 14.18 -2.54 -2.94
N ALA A 218 13.73 -1.35 -2.54
CA ALA A 218 14.31 -0.10 -2.99
C ALA A 218 14.16 1.06 -1.99
N TYR A 219 15.15 1.96 -2.08
CA TYR A 219 15.14 3.27 -1.45
C TYR A 219 15.06 4.33 -2.53
N TYR A 220 14.22 5.34 -2.31
CA TYR A 220 14.02 6.45 -3.23
C TYR A 220 14.13 7.78 -2.50
N ASP A 221 14.67 8.78 -3.17
CA ASP A 221 14.68 10.15 -2.64
C ASP A 221 13.56 10.95 -3.31
N PHE A 222 12.74 11.64 -2.51
CA PHE A 222 11.84 12.66 -3.03
C PHE A 222 12.48 14.04 -2.85
N SER A 223 13.06 14.54 -3.94
CA SER A 223 13.44 15.95 -4.08
C SER A 223 12.37 16.70 -4.86
N TYR A 224 11.62 17.56 -4.14
CA TYR A 224 10.68 18.48 -4.76
C TYR A 224 11.38 19.62 -5.52
N PHE A 225 12.72 19.71 -5.50
CA PHE A 225 13.49 20.57 -6.40
C PHE A 225 13.86 19.85 -7.71
N ASP A 226 14.21 18.57 -7.63
CA ASP A 226 14.57 17.75 -8.80
C ASP A 226 13.37 17.59 -9.74
N ALA A 227 12.15 17.54 -9.18
CA ALA A 227 10.88 17.58 -9.92
C ALA A 227 10.72 18.83 -10.83
N PHE A 228 11.41 19.94 -10.53
CA PHE A 228 11.46 21.15 -11.37
C PHE A 228 12.81 21.31 -12.11
N GLY A 229 13.72 20.34 -11.98
CA GLY A 229 15.08 20.42 -12.55
C GLY A 229 15.97 21.45 -11.87
N ILE A 230 15.75 21.75 -10.59
CA ILE A 230 16.44 22.81 -9.84
C ILE A 230 17.47 22.21 -8.88
N SER A 231 18.76 22.51 -9.11
CA SER A 231 19.85 22.19 -8.18
C SER A 231 20.48 23.42 -7.52
N ASP A 232 20.41 24.59 -8.17
CA ASP A 232 21.00 25.83 -7.66
C ASP A 232 20.20 26.43 -6.49
N ILE A 233 20.90 26.86 -5.44
CA ILE A 233 20.32 27.36 -4.18
C ILE A 233 19.55 28.69 -4.33
N LEU A 234 19.89 29.53 -5.31
CA LEU A 234 19.13 30.75 -5.60
C LEU A 234 17.80 30.38 -6.27
N MET A 235 17.83 29.41 -7.19
CA MET A 235 16.63 28.86 -7.82
C MET A 235 15.76 28.06 -6.84
N LYS A 236 16.34 27.31 -5.89
CA LYS A 236 15.60 26.66 -4.78
C LYS A 236 14.79 27.69 -3.98
N ASN A 237 15.40 28.82 -3.62
CA ASN A 237 14.68 29.92 -2.95
C ASN A 237 13.62 30.57 -3.83
N LEU A 238 13.89 30.77 -5.13
CA LEU A 238 12.92 31.35 -6.05
C LEU A 238 11.70 30.43 -6.25
N LEU A 239 11.90 29.11 -6.27
CA LEU A 239 10.80 28.14 -6.32
C LEU A 239 9.88 28.31 -5.11
N HIS A 240 10.43 28.40 -3.90
CA HIS A 240 9.68 28.65 -2.66
C HIS A 240 8.90 29.98 -2.65
N GLN A 241 9.22 30.94 -3.52
CA GLN A 241 8.46 32.19 -3.68
C GLN A 241 7.22 32.04 -4.58
N VAL A 242 7.18 31.01 -5.44
CA VAL A 242 6.15 30.83 -6.49
C VAL A 242 5.38 29.51 -6.38
N THR A 243 5.63 28.73 -5.32
CA THR A 243 4.97 27.44 -5.04
C THR A 243 4.54 27.36 -3.57
N THR A 244 3.72 26.37 -3.25
CA THR A 244 3.19 26.10 -1.91
C THR A 244 3.53 24.67 -1.47
N ILE A 245 3.38 24.38 -0.17
CA ILE A 245 3.55 23.02 0.37
C ILE A 245 2.55 22.04 -0.28
N SER A 246 1.33 22.50 -0.61
CA SER A 246 0.34 21.72 -1.36
C SER A 246 0.83 21.33 -2.76
N ASP A 247 1.60 22.18 -3.44
CA ASP A 247 2.13 21.85 -4.76
C ASP A 247 3.17 20.72 -4.67
N TYR A 248 4.07 20.80 -3.68
CA TYR A 248 5.04 19.73 -3.42
C TYR A 248 4.36 18.42 -2.99
N ALA A 249 3.31 18.50 -2.17
CA ALA A 249 2.50 17.37 -1.75
C ALA A 249 1.79 16.67 -2.93
N ASN A 250 1.20 17.44 -3.84
CA ASN A 250 0.57 16.90 -5.05
C ASN A 250 1.59 16.28 -6.01
N ILE A 251 2.78 16.88 -6.14
CA ILE A 251 3.88 16.31 -6.93
C ILE A 251 4.37 14.99 -6.32
N PHE A 252 4.47 14.89 -4.99
CA PHE A 252 4.86 13.66 -4.31
C PHE A 252 3.83 12.54 -4.58
N ALA A 253 2.54 12.81 -4.36
CA ALA A 253 1.47 11.84 -4.65
C ALA A 253 1.47 11.39 -6.12
N ALA A 254 1.60 12.32 -7.06
CA ALA A 254 1.65 12.01 -8.48
C ALA A 254 2.89 11.18 -8.88
N MET A 255 4.03 11.39 -8.20
CA MET A 255 5.22 10.56 -8.39
C MET A 255 5.00 9.13 -7.87
N LEU A 256 4.40 8.97 -6.69
CA LEU A 256 4.10 7.64 -6.12
C LEU A 256 3.17 6.85 -7.05
N ILE A 257 2.03 7.44 -7.46
CA ILE A 257 1.05 6.82 -8.37
C ILE A 257 1.67 6.47 -9.74
N ARG A 258 2.66 7.24 -10.21
CA ARG A 258 3.30 7.00 -11.51
C ARG A 258 4.38 5.91 -11.47
N ASN A 259 5.10 5.80 -10.35
CA ASN A 259 6.33 5.00 -10.28
C ASN A 259 6.09 3.60 -9.71
N HIS A 260 4.96 3.37 -9.06
CA HIS A 260 4.63 2.11 -8.37
C HIS A 260 3.39 1.46 -8.94
N THR A 261 3.31 0.14 -8.79
CA THR A 261 2.15 -0.67 -9.18
C THR A 261 1.15 -0.78 -8.03
N PRO A 262 -0.12 -1.13 -8.30
CA PRO A 262 -1.03 -1.56 -7.25
C PRO A 262 -0.41 -2.69 -6.43
N GLY A 263 -0.57 -2.63 -5.11
CA GLY A 263 0.10 -3.53 -4.16
C GLY A 263 1.46 -3.04 -3.66
N THR A 264 1.95 -1.84 -3.97
CA THR A 264 3.18 -1.34 -3.33
C THR A 264 2.91 -0.76 -1.94
N GLN A 265 3.65 -1.21 -0.92
CA GLN A 265 3.69 -0.58 0.39
C GLN A 265 4.83 0.44 0.46
N VAL A 266 4.51 1.66 0.88
CA VAL A 266 5.42 2.80 0.95
C VAL A 266 5.66 3.23 2.40
N ASN A 267 6.91 3.20 2.81
CA ASN A 267 7.37 3.82 4.05
C ASN A 267 8.04 5.17 3.75
N ILE A 268 8.03 6.09 4.72
CA ILE A 268 8.59 7.43 4.54
C ILE A 268 9.50 7.81 5.72
N VAL A 269 10.67 8.35 5.40
CA VAL A 269 11.69 8.84 6.32
C VAL A 269 11.96 10.31 5.98
N ALA A 270 11.42 11.24 6.77
CA ALA A 270 11.32 12.65 6.37
C ALA A 270 11.89 13.67 7.39
N HIS A 271 12.70 14.61 6.88
CA HIS A 271 13.31 15.67 7.69
C HIS A 271 12.53 16.98 7.60
N SER A 272 12.40 17.70 8.72
CA SER A 272 12.09 19.15 8.70
C SER A 272 10.82 19.47 7.88
N LEU A 273 10.92 20.29 6.82
CA LEU A 273 9.81 20.58 5.91
C LEU A 273 9.26 19.32 5.21
N GLY A 274 10.10 18.32 4.92
CA GLY A 274 9.70 17.07 4.27
C GLY A 274 8.61 16.31 5.02
N GLY A 275 8.63 16.32 6.35
CA GLY A 275 7.57 15.73 7.17
C GLY A 275 6.25 16.50 7.11
N ILE A 276 6.29 17.81 6.85
CA ILE A 276 5.10 18.64 6.59
C ILE A 276 4.54 18.35 5.21
N ILE A 277 5.39 18.24 4.19
CA ILE A 277 5.00 17.86 2.82
C ILE A 277 4.35 16.46 2.82
N THR A 278 4.92 15.50 3.57
CA THR A 278 4.37 14.14 3.71
C THR A 278 2.96 14.15 4.31
N ARG A 279 2.75 14.89 5.41
CA ARG A 279 1.41 15.02 6.01
C ARG A 279 0.41 15.69 5.06
N GLN A 280 0.83 16.75 4.36
CA GLN A 280 0.00 17.43 3.38
C GLN A 280 -0.37 16.52 2.19
N MET A 281 0.57 15.69 1.74
CA MET A 281 0.35 14.69 0.69
C MET A 281 -0.77 13.72 1.09
N LEU A 282 -0.71 13.15 2.30
CA LEU A 282 -1.74 12.24 2.78
C LEU A 282 -3.08 12.95 2.96
N LEU A 283 -3.10 14.13 3.61
CA LEU A 283 -4.33 14.92 3.79
C LEU A 283 -5.05 15.22 2.47
N GLN A 284 -4.30 15.49 1.38
CA GLN A 284 -4.87 15.85 0.09
C GLN A 284 -5.13 14.65 -0.85
N ASN A 285 -4.31 13.60 -0.79
CA ASN A 285 -4.26 12.56 -1.83
C ASN A 285 -4.37 11.13 -1.32
N ARG A 286 -4.54 10.88 -0.02
CA ARG A 286 -4.62 9.51 0.53
C ARG A 286 -5.63 8.63 -0.21
N THR A 287 -6.84 9.11 -0.48
CA THR A 287 -7.86 8.35 -1.23
C THR A 287 -7.42 8.01 -2.66
N HIS A 288 -6.64 8.88 -3.32
CA HIS A 288 -6.11 8.60 -4.66
C HIS A 288 -4.96 7.58 -4.62
N LEU A 289 -4.13 7.62 -3.58
CA LEU A 289 -3.05 6.66 -3.34
C LEU A 289 -3.63 5.28 -3.00
N GLU A 290 -4.59 5.20 -2.06
CA GLU A 290 -5.35 3.99 -1.74
C GLU A 290 -6.05 3.41 -2.98
N ALA A 291 -6.62 4.25 -3.86
CA ALA A 291 -7.27 3.82 -5.10
C ALA A 291 -6.29 3.39 -6.20
N ALA A 292 -5.04 3.83 -6.14
CA ALA A 292 -3.95 3.33 -6.98
C ALA A 292 -3.33 2.03 -6.42
N GLY A 293 -3.85 1.51 -5.30
CA GLY A 293 -3.31 0.33 -4.62
C GLY A 293 -2.00 0.59 -3.87
N ILE A 294 -1.69 1.84 -3.53
CA ILE A 294 -0.52 2.22 -2.74
C ILE A 294 -0.91 2.26 -1.26
N ASP A 295 -0.26 1.43 -0.45
CA ASP A 295 -0.41 1.37 1.00
C ASP A 295 0.71 2.12 1.71
N PHE A 296 0.49 2.53 2.97
CA PHE A 296 1.50 3.21 3.80
C PHE A 296 1.67 2.50 5.15
N GLY A 297 2.83 1.87 5.36
CA GLY A 297 3.14 1.17 6.61
C GLY A 297 3.57 2.15 7.72
N THR A 298 4.77 2.71 7.56
CA THR A 298 5.45 3.51 8.59
C THR A 298 5.96 4.84 8.06
N ILE A 299 5.72 5.89 8.84
CA ILE A 299 6.19 7.25 8.58
C ILE A 299 6.99 7.77 9.77
N ILE A 300 8.28 7.99 9.52
CA ILE A 300 9.27 8.47 10.47
C ILE A 300 9.60 9.92 10.13
N THR A 301 9.53 10.80 11.13
CA THR A 301 9.77 12.24 10.95
C THR A 301 10.71 12.80 12.01
N PHE A 302 11.68 13.64 11.62
CA PHE A 302 12.72 14.14 12.52
C PHE A 302 12.95 15.64 12.29
N GLY A 303 12.97 16.42 13.39
CA GLY A 303 13.04 17.88 13.34
C GLY A 303 11.83 18.54 12.65
N THR A 304 10.79 17.80 12.30
CA THR A 304 9.64 18.32 11.55
C THR A 304 8.80 19.25 12.43
N PRO A 305 8.51 20.50 12.03
CA PRO A 305 7.71 21.43 12.83
C PRO A 305 6.21 21.12 12.73
N HIS A 306 5.77 19.98 13.27
CA HIS A 306 4.40 19.47 13.16
C HIS A 306 3.33 20.46 13.64
N LEU A 307 3.62 21.24 14.67
CA LEU A 307 2.75 22.31 15.20
C LEU A 307 3.15 23.71 14.69
N GLY A 308 4.04 23.78 13.71
CA GLY A 308 4.69 24.98 13.18
C GLY A 308 5.91 25.42 14.00
N THR A 309 6.69 26.38 13.49
CA THR A 309 7.83 27.01 14.20
C THR A 309 7.68 28.53 14.33
N TYR A 310 7.93 29.07 15.53
CA TYR A 310 7.84 30.52 15.78
C TYR A 310 8.85 31.35 14.97
N LEU A 311 9.87 30.73 14.38
CA LEU A 311 10.80 31.40 13.44
C LEU A 311 10.11 31.84 12.15
N ALA A 312 9.00 31.19 11.78
CA ALA A 312 8.14 31.56 10.66
C ALA A 312 7.20 32.74 10.97
N ASN A 313 7.31 33.38 12.14
CA ASN A 313 6.62 34.66 12.37
C ASN A 313 7.39 35.79 11.66
N GLU A 314 6.70 36.60 10.86
CA GLU A 314 7.29 37.80 10.21
C GLU A 314 7.95 38.75 11.22
N ASN A 315 7.39 38.86 12.43
CA ASN A 315 7.93 39.70 13.51
C ASN A 315 9.24 39.14 14.11
N ASN A 316 9.52 37.86 13.91
CA ASN A 316 10.74 37.19 14.41
C ASN A 316 11.86 37.15 13.35
N LEU A 317 11.69 37.79 12.19
CA LEU A 317 12.63 37.76 11.06
C LEU A 317 14.10 37.96 11.46
N LEU A 318 14.40 38.91 12.36
CA LEU A 318 15.77 39.17 12.80
C LEU A 318 16.40 37.96 13.52
N ALA A 319 15.64 37.27 14.36
CA ALA A 319 16.11 36.07 15.04
C ALA A 319 16.34 34.93 14.04
N SER A 320 15.39 34.75 13.11
CA SER A 320 15.47 33.73 12.07
C SER A 320 16.66 33.99 11.12
N ILE A 321 17.01 35.26 10.82
CA ILE A 321 18.27 35.64 10.12
C ILE A 321 19.52 35.28 10.93
N VAL A 322 19.52 35.49 12.25
CA VAL A 322 20.68 35.17 13.12
C VAL A 322 20.91 33.66 13.22
N ILE A 323 19.85 32.85 13.19
CA ILE A 323 19.94 31.38 13.16
C ILE A 323 20.46 30.92 11.79
N LEU A 324 19.94 31.51 10.72
CA LEU A 324 20.34 31.20 9.34
C LEU A 324 21.54 32.06 8.86
N LEU A 325 22.36 32.58 9.78
CA LEU A 325 23.58 33.33 9.44
C LEU A 325 24.54 32.55 8.51
N PRO A 326 24.69 31.22 8.60
CA PRO A 326 25.47 30.44 7.63
C PRO A 326 24.92 30.51 6.19
N LEU A 327 23.63 30.83 6.03
CA LEU A 327 22.95 30.95 4.74
C LEU A 327 22.90 32.40 4.23
N LEU A 328 23.51 33.38 4.91
CA LEU A 328 23.43 34.81 4.57
C LEU A 328 23.63 35.15 3.08
N PRO A 329 24.59 34.52 2.35
CA PRO A 329 24.80 34.79 0.92
C PRO A 329 23.60 34.45 0.02
N TYR A 330 22.65 33.66 0.52
CA TYR A 330 21.53 33.10 -0.23
C TYR A 330 20.17 33.67 0.20
N LEU A 331 20.13 34.58 1.19
CA LEU A 331 18.89 35.12 1.76
C LEU A 331 18.16 36.15 0.88
N GLN A 332 18.61 36.43 -0.35
CA GLN A 332 18.01 37.46 -1.21
C GLN A 332 16.52 37.21 -1.53
N TYR A 333 16.06 35.96 -1.40
CA TYR A 333 14.66 35.55 -1.56
C TYR A 333 14.17 34.72 -0.36
N TRP A 334 14.70 34.98 0.83
CA TRP A 334 14.27 34.34 2.06
C TRP A 334 13.94 35.40 3.13
N PRO A 335 12.88 35.22 3.95
CA PRO A 335 11.92 34.12 3.95
C PRO A 335 10.94 34.14 2.77
N SER A 336 10.26 33.02 2.57
CA SER A 336 9.29 32.77 1.51
C SER A 336 7.88 32.52 2.04
N PRO A 337 6.84 32.55 1.17
CA PRO A 337 5.51 32.06 1.49
C PRO A 337 5.51 30.63 2.05
N VAL A 338 6.34 29.72 1.52
CA VAL A 338 6.50 28.35 2.07
C VAL A 338 7.02 28.39 3.51
N PHE A 339 8.03 29.21 3.80
CA PHE A 339 8.55 29.35 5.17
C PHE A 339 7.50 29.93 6.13
N TYR A 340 6.82 31.00 5.73
CA TYR A 340 5.77 31.61 6.56
C TYR A 340 4.55 30.71 6.74
N SER A 341 4.26 29.80 5.80
CA SER A 341 3.14 28.87 5.92
C SER A 341 3.28 27.92 7.11
N VAL A 342 4.50 27.61 7.58
CA VAL A 342 4.72 26.78 8.79
C VAL A 342 4.74 27.57 10.12
N TYR A 343 4.17 28.78 10.14
CA TYR A 343 3.95 29.55 11.37
C TYR A 343 2.84 28.92 12.26
N PRO A 344 3.03 28.79 13.58
CA PRO A 344 2.00 28.31 14.50
C PRO A 344 0.77 29.23 14.50
N GLY A 345 -0.36 28.72 14.01
CA GLY A 345 -1.59 29.48 13.86
C GLY A 345 -1.83 30.03 12.45
N SER A 346 -0.97 29.75 11.46
CA SER A 346 -1.29 29.99 10.05
C SER A 346 -2.48 29.14 9.60
N ASP A 347 -3.23 29.59 8.60
CA ASP A 347 -4.35 28.81 8.05
C ASP A 347 -3.91 27.41 7.57
N PHE A 348 -2.70 27.31 7.00
CA PHE A 348 -2.08 26.06 6.60
C PHE A 348 -1.82 25.13 7.80
N MET A 349 -1.13 25.60 8.84
CA MET A 349 -0.82 24.76 10.01
C MET A 349 -2.07 24.42 10.82
N ASN A 350 -3.09 25.28 10.83
CA ASN A 350 -4.37 24.98 11.45
C ASN A 350 -5.07 23.85 10.70
N ASN A 351 -5.21 23.96 9.37
CA ASN A 351 -5.83 22.93 8.54
C ASN A 351 -5.11 21.57 8.62
N LEU A 352 -3.77 21.56 8.61
CA LEU A 352 -2.97 20.33 8.71
C LEU A 352 -3.10 19.61 10.07
N ASN A 353 -3.53 20.32 11.11
CA ASN A 353 -3.66 19.81 12.49
C ASN A 353 -5.12 19.70 12.97
N ASP A 354 -6.12 19.99 12.13
CA ASP A 354 -7.54 20.03 12.52
C ASP A 354 -8.09 18.62 12.78
N GLU A 355 -7.91 17.70 11.83
CA GLU A 355 -8.33 16.29 11.92
C GLU A 355 -7.19 15.34 11.47
N PRO A 356 -6.10 15.20 12.25
CA PRO A 356 -4.95 14.39 11.83
C PRO A 356 -5.28 12.91 11.59
N GLU A 357 -6.21 12.36 12.37
CA GLU A 357 -6.70 10.98 12.24
C GLU A 357 -7.20 10.67 10.83
N SER A 358 -7.78 11.65 10.13
CA SER A 358 -8.31 11.49 8.76
C SER A 358 -7.28 11.00 7.74
N TYR A 359 -6.00 11.31 7.97
CA TYR A 359 -4.89 10.90 7.11
C TYR A 359 -3.86 10.00 7.80
N SER A 360 -3.85 9.90 9.13
CA SER A 360 -2.94 9.02 9.88
C SER A 360 -3.49 7.62 10.19
N ASP A 361 -4.80 7.40 10.12
CA ASP A 361 -5.48 6.11 10.43
C ASP A 361 -4.80 4.90 9.75
N GLY A 362 -4.52 3.82 10.48
CA GLY A 362 -3.85 2.61 9.97
C GLY A 362 -2.35 2.74 9.64
N ILE A 363 -1.76 3.95 9.66
CA ILE A 363 -0.33 4.19 9.40
C ILE A 363 0.41 4.35 10.74
N ARG A 364 1.59 3.75 10.89
CA ARG A 364 2.46 4.03 12.06
C ARG A 364 3.20 5.34 11.92
N TRP A 365 3.26 6.09 13.01
CA TRP A 365 3.98 7.38 13.07
C TRP A 365 5.04 7.36 14.16
N PHE A 366 6.27 7.68 13.77
CA PHE A 366 7.38 7.96 14.67
C PHE A 366 7.82 9.42 14.47
N THR A 367 8.03 10.12 15.58
CA THR A 367 8.48 11.52 15.56
C THR A 367 9.77 11.65 16.37
N ALA A 368 10.66 12.56 15.99
CA ALA A 368 11.92 12.76 16.69
C ALA A 368 12.31 14.23 16.75
N ALA A 369 12.71 14.67 17.94
CA ALA A 369 13.22 16.01 18.18
C ALA A 369 14.74 16.00 18.40
N GLY A 370 15.44 17.01 17.90
CA GLY A 370 16.78 17.36 18.35
C GLY A 370 16.71 18.24 19.60
N HIS A 371 17.78 18.23 20.39
CA HIS A 371 17.98 19.19 21.47
C HIS A 371 19.45 19.59 21.55
N ASP A 372 19.75 20.82 21.11
CA ASP A 372 21.09 21.40 21.26
C ASP A 372 21.05 22.47 22.35
N ALA A 373 21.70 22.22 23.48
CA ALA A 373 21.58 23.02 24.69
C ALA A 373 22.08 24.47 24.53
N LEU A 374 23.09 24.70 23.68
CA LEU A 374 23.68 26.04 23.50
C LEU A 374 22.80 26.95 22.63
N PRO A 375 22.35 26.54 21.43
CA PRO A 375 21.31 27.25 20.67
C PRO A 375 19.97 27.31 21.42
N SER A 376 19.54 26.23 22.09
CA SER A 376 18.33 26.24 22.95
C SER A 376 18.37 27.40 23.94
N ALA A 377 19.47 27.58 24.67
CA ALA A 377 19.57 28.66 25.66
C ALA A 377 19.50 30.06 25.03
N LEU A 378 20.03 30.24 23.82
CA LEU A 378 19.95 31.49 23.06
C LEU A 378 18.53 31.74 22.51
N LEU A 379 17.82 30.68 22.12
CA LEU A 379 16.57 30.74 21.37
C LEU A 379 15.31 30.45 22.21
N TYR A 380 15.46 30.07 23.48
CA TYR A 380 14.35 29.89 24.42
C TYR A 380 13.48 31.15 24.56
N LEU A 381 14.09 32.34 24.40
CA LEU A 381 13.38 33.63 24.39
C LEU A 381 12.44 33.82 23.18
N LEU A 382 12.59 33.01 22.13
CA LEU A 382 11.89 33.11 20.84
C LEU A 382 10.96 31.92 20.59
N HIS A 383 11.38 30.71 20.96
CA HIS A 383 10.54 29.51 20.88
C HIS A 383 9.64 29.32 22.11
N HIS A 384 9.99 29.92 23.25
CA HIS A 384 9.39 29.68 24.57
C HIS A 384 9.51 28.22 25.08
N GLU A 385 10.42 27.43 24.49
CA GLU A 385 10.68 26.03 24.84
C GLU A 385 12.14 25.64 24.50
N SER A 386 12.59 24.50 25.02
CA SER A 386 13.83 23.83 24.57
C SER A 386 13.66 23.26 23.17
N SER A 387 14.71 23.31 22.36
CA SER A 387 14.61 23.13 20.90
C SER A 387 15.89 22.59 20.25
N ASP A 388 15.78 22.14 19.01
CA ASP A 388 16.89 22.29 18.07
C ASP A 388 16.93 23.78 17.59
N PRO A 389 17.94 24.25 16.84
CA PRO A 389 18.02 25.66 16.44
C PRO A 389 16.86 26.19 15.58
N VAL A 390 15.95 25.32 15.10
CA VAL A 390 14.89 25.64 14.13
C VAL A 390 13.50 25.27 14.65
N VAL A 391 13.39 24.19 15.43
CA VAL A 391 12.12 23.58 15.87
C VAL A 391 12.16 23.21 17.35
N GLY A 392 11.12 23.63 18.07
CA GLY A 392 10.90 23.31 19.48
C GLY A 392 10.57 21.84 19.72
N ILE A 393 11.04 21.27 20.83
CA ILE A 393 10.87 19.84 21.13
C ILE A 393 9.40 19.44 21.17
N SER A 394 8.51 20.26 21.75
CA SER A 394 7.08 19.93 21.81
C SER A 394 6.40 20.03 20.44
N ARG A 395 6.92 20.93 19.59
CA ARG A 395 6.43 21.20 18.23
C ARG A 395 6.86 20.16 17.21
N ALA A 396 7.91 19.39 17.54
CA ALA A 396 8.39 18.26 16.76
C ALA A 396 7.67 16.94 17.07
N LYS A 397 6.62 16.94 17.90
CA LYS A 397 5.86 15.74 18.29
C LYS A 397 4.44 15.79 17.73
N LEU A 398 3.91 14.60 17.44
CA LEU A 398 2.50 14.37 17.13
C LEU A 398 1.88 13.61 18.29
N SER A 399 0.65 13.93 18.67
CA SER A 399 -0.06 13.29 19.79
C SER A 399 -0.45 11.83 19.52
N PHE A 400 -0.44 11.42 18.26
CA PHE A 400 -0.77 10.08 17.76
C PHE A 400 0.46 9.29 17.28
N ALA A 401 1.67 9.84 17.42
CA ALA A 401 2.89 9.08 17.15
C ALA A 401 3.13 8.05 18.27
N GLN A 402 3.52 6.84 17.89
CA GLN A 402 3.81 5.74 18.82
C GLN A 402 5.02 6.08 19.70
N GLU A 403 6.10 6.57 19.08
CA GLU A 403 7.25 7.13 19.79
C GLU A 403 7.56 8.57 19.38
N ALA A 404 8.12 9.28 20.36
CA ALA A 404 8.49 10.68 20.24
C ALA A 404 9.80 11.00 21.00
N PRO A 405 10.93 10.31 20.77
CA PRO A 405 12.19 10.58 21.46
C PRO A 405 12.72 12.00 21.24
N THR A 406 13.71 12.35 22.04
CA THR A 406 14.42 13.63 21.96
C THR A 406 15.91 13.39 22.13
N PHE A 407 16.64 13.53 21.03
CA PHE A 407 18.06 13.22 20.97
C PHE A 407 18.89 14.40 21.48
N LEU A 408 19.64 14.16 22.56
CA LEU A 408 20.41 15.19 23.25
C LEU A 408 21.73 15.50 22.53
N ASN A 409 22.06 16.79 22.47
CA ASN A 409 23.23 17.36 21.79
C ASN A 409 23.23 17.19 20.25
N LEU A 410 22.07 16.93 19.65
CA LEU A 410 21.87 16.96 18.21
C LEU A 410 21.15 18.24 17.79
N SER A 411 21.76 18.97 16.87
CA SER A 411 21.13 20.09 16.16
C SER A 411 20.22 19.59 15.04
N HIS A 412 19.42 20.51 14.47
CA HIS A 412 18.39 20.21 13.47
C HIS A 412 18.90 19.36 12.29
N SER A 413 20.06 19.70 11.74
CA SER A 413 20.70 18.97 10.63
C SER A 413 21.65 17.86 11.08
N ALA A 414 21.97 17.76 12.37
CA ALA A 414 22.73 16.62 12.91
C ALA A 414 21.85 15.36 13.05
N LEU A 415 20.53 15.52 13.22
CA LEU A 415 19.57 14.41 13.28
C LEU A 415 19.73 13.44 12.09
N ILE A 416 19.91 13.96 10.88
CA ILE A 416 20.03 13.13 9.65
C ILE A 416 21.43 12.58 9.40
N LYS A 417 22.38 12.82 10.32
CA LYS A 417 23.78 12.41 10.20
C LYS A 417 24.29 11.64 11.42
N ASP A 418 23.43 11.38 12.39
CA ASP A 418 23.80 10.71 13.63
C ASP A 418 23.70 9.19 13.49
N THR A 419 24.85 8.59 13.18
CA THR A 419 25.06 7.13 13.15
C THR A 419 25.03 6.50 14.55
N GLY A 420 25.08 7.30 15.63
CA GLY A 420 25.21 6.81 17.01
C GLY A 420 23.89 6.42 17.68
N ALA A 421 22.81 7.16 17.43
CA ALA A 421 21.50 6.93 18.04
C ALA A 421 20.32 7.09 17.06
N VAL A 422 20.35 8.06 16.15
CA VAL A 422 19.23 8.28 15.21
C VAL A 422 19.15 7.15 14.18
N PHE A 423 20.25 6.78 13.52
CA PHE A 423 20.21 5.73 12.49
C PHE A 423 19.75 4.36 13.05
N PRO A 424 20.25 3.88 14.22
CA PRO A 424 19.71 2.67 14.86
C PRO A 424 18.22 2.77 15.25
N SER A 425 17.74 3.97 15.62
CA SER A 425 16.31 4.17 15.91
C SER A 425 15.46 4.05 14.64
N ILE A 426 15.89 4.65 13.53
CA ILE A 426 15.22 4.57 12.23
C ILE A 426 15.21 3.13 11.70
N GLU A 427 16.34 2.42 11.83
CA GLU A 427 16.43 0.99 11.52
C GLU A 427 15.41 0.19 12.32
N THR A 428 15.34 0.41 13.63
CA THR A 428 14.41 -0.29 14.52
C THR A 428 12.96 0.01 14.16
N TRP A 429 12.61 1.27 13.87
CA TRP A 429 11.26 1.68 13.47
C TRP A 429 10.82 1.15 12.10
N LEU A 430 11.74 1.06 11.12
CA LEU A 430 11.48 0.39 9.86
C LEU A 430 11.36 -1.13 10.02
N ARG A 431 12.10 -1.74 10.96
CA ARG A 431 11.94 -3.14 11.33
C ARG A 431 10.69 -3.43 12.16
N PHE A 432 10.08 -2.46 12.84
CA PHE A 432 8.79 -2.69 13.50
C PHE A 432 7.68 -2.98 12.47
N ASP A 433 7.81 -2.63 11.18
CA ASP A 433 6.94 -3.18 10.11
C ASP A 433 7.11 -4.68 9.85
N VAL A 434 8.05 -5.34 10.53
CA VAL A 434 8.12 -6.79 10.62
C VAL A 434 7.21 -7.29 11.74
N ASP A 435 6.85 -6.53 12.76
CA ASP A 435 6.56 -7.03 14.13
C ASP A 435 5.88 -5.91 14.98
N SER A 436 4.54 -5.88 15.11
CA SER A 436 3.81 -4.80 15.82
C SER A 436 3.38 -5.15 17.25
N ASP A 437 2.77 -6.32 17.43
CA ASP A 437 2.20 -6.76 18.70
C ASP A 437 3.26 -7.47 19.57
N GLY A 438 4.28 -8.07 18.94
CA GLY A 438 5.36 -8.81 19.56
C GLY A 438 5.11 -10.31 19.75
N ASP A 439 4.12 -10.92 19.06
CA ASP A 439 3.83 -12.34 19.20
C ASP A 439 4.83 -13.27 18.46
N GLY A 440 5.58 -12.72 17.51
CA GLY A 440 6.59 -13.41 16.70
C GLY A 440 6.08 -13.89 15.33
N LEU A 441 4.83 -13.62 15.00
CA LEU A 441 4.34 -13.47 13.64
C LEU A 441 4.76 -12.09 13.14
N ASN A 442 4.62 -11.89 11.82
CA ASN A 442 5.06 -10.66 11.18
C ASN A 442 3.85 -9.84 10.75
N ASP A 443 3.87 -8.50 10.79
CA ASP A 443 2.72 -7.63 10.48
C ASP A 443 1.98 -8.00 9.19
N ASP A 444 2.75 -8.33 8.14
CA ASP A 444 2.23 -8.71 6.84
C ASP A 444 1.70 -10.15 6.90
N MET A 445 2.33 -11.02 7.68
CA MET A 445 1.81 -12.34 7.99
C MET A 445 0.51 -12.24 8.81
N GLU A 446 0.38 -11.35 9.77
CA GLU A 446 -0.87 -11.15 10.50
C GLU A 446 -1.95 -10.60 9.57
N THR A 447 -1.70 -9.43 8.98
CA THR A 447 -2.65 -8.71 8.11
C THR A 447 -3.05 -9.54 6.88
N TYR A 448 -2.10 -10.20 6.23
CA TYR A 448 -2.32 -10.90 4.96
C TYR A 448 -2.28 -12.43 5.11
N LYS A 449 -1.34 -13.02 5.86
CA LYS A 449 -1.22 -14.49 6.00
C LYS A 449 -2.19 -15.14 7.01
N TYR A 450 -2.65 -14.43 8.03
CA TYR A 450 -3.56 -14.96 9.05
C TYR A 450 -4.92 -14.24 9.08
N GLY A 451 -5.00 -13.04 8.51
CA GLY A 451 -6.21 -12.20 8.54
C GLY A 451 -6.51 -11.67 9.94
N THR A 452 -5.49 -11.62 10.80
CA THR A 452 -5.53 -11.10 12.17
C THR A 452 -5.31 -9.59 12.15
N ASP A 453 -5.71 -8.90 13.22
CA ASP A 453 -5.36 -7.49 13.38
C ASP A 453 -3.95 -7.45 13.95
N LYS A 454 -2.99 -6.94 13.16
CA LYS A 454 -1.57 -6.82 13.53
C LYS A 454 -1.28 -5.96 14.78
N TYR A 455 -2.30 -5.56 15.52
CA TYR A 455 -2.18 -4.80 16.75
C TYR A 455 -2.83 -5.51 17.96
N ASP A 456 -3.44 -6.70 17.77
CA ASP A 456 -4.04 -7.54 18.81
C ASP A 456 -3.15 -8.77 19.07
N TRP A 457 -2.77 -8.98 20.34
CA TRP A 457 -1.88 -10.07 20.75
C TRP A 457 -2.56 -11.45 20.65
N ASP A 458 -2.46 -12.10 19.49
CA ASP A 458 -3.21 -13.30 19.11
C ASP A 458 -2.55 -14.62 19.61
N SER A 459 -2.58 -14.79 20.94
CA SER A 459 -1.98 -15.91 21.70
C SER A 459 -2.59 -17.31 21.52
#